data_AF-R6SS85-F1
#
_entry.id   AF-R6SS85-F1
#
_cell.length_a   1.000
_cell.length_b   1.000
_cell.length_c   1.000
_cell.angle_alpha   90.00
_cell.angle_beta   90.00
_cell.angle_gamma   90.00
#
_symmetry.space_group_name_H-M   'P 1'
#
loop_
_entity.id
_entity.type
_entity.pdbx_description
1 polymer ?
#
loop_
_entity_poly.entity_id
_entity_poly.type
_entity_poly.pdbx_seq_one_letter_code
_entity_poly.pdbx_strand_id
1 'polypeptide(L)'
;MFGVIPGTTKPEYHFRFPNHTDFSRMIVDLDTRFTPCLCLCDAVEGMEGNGPTQGTPRHIGALLASHSPHKMDLVCAAMIGLGIGDVPTLGAARERDLIPDSADALCLNTPLAPFLIADYQNVACQSMLFDRKSKLFGKIAKAALSSRPALHKSTCVGCGLCARICPANAIRMHKKNPVIDRRVCIRCFCCQEFCPKGAMRVHRPLVARLINH
;
A
#
# COMPACT_ATOMS: atom_id res chain seq x y z
N MET A 1 -11.29 -7.34 -1.95
CA MET A 1 -12.57 -7.30 -1.19
C MET A 1 -12.49 -6.75 0.23
N PHE A 2 -11.45 -6.01 0.64
CA PHE A 2 -11.37 -5.45 2.02
C PHE A 2 -12.56 -4.56 2.41
N GLY A 3 -13.32 -4.07 1.43
CA GLY A 3 -14.58 -3.36 1.59
C GLY A 3 -15.66 -4.09 2.40
N VAL A 4 -15.68 -5.43 2.39
CA VAL A 4 -16.70 -6.25 3.09
C VAL A 4 -16.58 -6.21 4.61
N ILE A 5 -15.43 -5.80 5.13
CA ILE A 5 -15.24 -5.67 6.58
C ILE A 5 -15.96 -4.41 7.05
N PRO A 6 -16.95 -4.50 7.95
CA PRO A 6 -17.75 -3.35 8.34
C PRO A 6 -17.02 -2.41 9.31
N GLY A 7 -17.28 -1.11 9.18
CA GLY A 7 -17.03 -0.09 10.19
C GLY A 7 -15.57 0.03 10.65
N THR A 8 -15.40 0.20 11.96
CA THR A 8 -14.10 0.43 12.64
C THR A 8 -13.21 -0.81 12.72
N THR A 9 -13.71 -1.96 12.24
CA THR A 9 -12.98 -3.23 12.24
C THR A 9 -11.84 -3.23 11.21
N LYS A 10 -11.93 -2.42 10.13
CA LYS A 10 -10.86 -2.30 9.12
C LYS A 10 -9.50 -1.87 9.72
N PRO A 11 -9.43 -0.80 10.53
CA PRO A 11 -8.23 -0.47 11.30
C PRO A 11 -7.73 -1.61 12.20
N GLU A 12 -8.63 -2.35 12.86
CA GLU A 12 -8.27 -3.46 13.75
C GLU A 12 -7.53 -4.59 13.00
N TYR A 13 -7.91 -4.87 11.76
CA TYR A 13 -7.25 -5.88 10.94
C TYR A 13 -5.78 -5.53 10.65
N HIS A 14 -5.43 -4.23 10.56
CA HIS A 14 -4.02 -3.83 10.44
C HIS A 14 -3.23 -4.12 11.72
N PHE A 15 -3.89 -4.14 12.89
CA PHE A 15 -3.27 -4.53 14.15
C PHE A 15 -3.16 -6.06 14.29
N ARG A 16 -4.19 -6.81 13.86
CA ARG A 16 -4.19 -8.27 13.87
C ARG A 16 -3.17 -8.87 12.89
N PHE A 17 -2.94 -8.20 11.76
CA PHE A 17 -1.99 -8.61 10.72
C PHE A 17 -0.97 -7.49 10.49
N PRO A 18 0.01 -7.31 11.40
CA PRO A 18 0.98 -6.21 11.31
C PRO A 18 2.03 -6.43 10.20
N ASN A 19 2.14 -7.64 9.67
CA ASN A 19 3.00 -7.98 8.55
C ASN A 19 2.21 -7.85 7.24
N HIS A 20 2.80 -7.16 6.25
CA HIS A 20 2.21 -6.98 4.92
C HIS A 20 1.88 -8.31 4.25
N THR A 21 2.74 -9.34 4.38
CA THR A 21 2.48 -10.65 3.77
C THR A 21 1.23 -11.31 4.34
N ASP A 22 1.08 -11.32 5.67
CA ASP A 22 -0.06 -11.96 6.33
C ASP A 22 -1.35 -11.16 6.07
N PHE A 23 -1.26 -9.82 6.05
CA PHE A 23 -2.36 -8.96 5.68
C PHE A 23 -2.80 -9.19 4.23
N SER A 24 -1.86 -9.35 3.29
CA SER A 24 -2.15 -9.67 1.90
C SER A 24 -2.78 -11.04 1.71
N ARG A 25 -2.29 -12.07 2.42
CA ARG A 25 -2.91 -13.40 2.41
C ARG A 25 -4.34 -13.35 2.93
N MET A 26 -4.59 -12.58 3.99
CA MET A 26 -5.94 -12.35 4.51
C MET A 26 -6.84 -11.65 3.47
N ILE A 27 -6.34 -10.66 2.72
CA ILE A 27 -7.12 -10.05 1.64
C ILE A 27 -7.49 -11.09 0.58
N VAL A 28 -6.54 -11.93 0.17
CA VAL A 28 -6.79 -13.00 -0.80
C VAL A 28 -7.78 -14.03 -0.25
N ASP A 29 -7.73 -14.35 1.06
CA ASP A 29 -8.74 -15.20 1.72
C ASP A 29 -10.15 -14.61 1.63
N LEU A 30 -10.28 -13.30 1.79
CA LEU A 30 -11.58 -12.63 1.62
C LEU A 30 -12.06 -12.71 0.17
N ASP A 31 -11.17 -12.47 -0.80
CA ASP A 31 -11.52 -12.53 -2.22
C ASP A 31 -11.98 -13.93 -2.64
N THR A 32 -11.29 -14.97 -2.18
CA THR A 32 -11.68 -16.37 -2.48
C THR A 32 -12.89 -16.82 -1.67
N ARG A 33 -13.15 -16.25 -0.50
CA ARG A 33 -14.34 -16.58 0.31
C ARG A 33 -15.62 -15.96 -0.22
N PHE A 34 -15.56 -14.70 -0.68
CA PHE A 34 -16.73 -13.96 -1.15
C PHE A 34 -16.97 -14.07 -2.66
N THR A 35 -15.95 -14.49 -3.43
CA THR A 35 -16.03 -14.77 -4.87
C THR A 35 -16.80 -13.71 -5.68
N PRO A 36 -16.23 -12.50 -5.88
CA PRO A 36 -16.85 -11.47 -6.69
C PRO A 36 -17.19 -12.00 -8.10
N CYS A 37 -18.42 -11.79 -8.55
CA CYS A 37 -18.85 -12.25 -9.88
C CYS A 37 -18.30 -11.38 -11.01
N LEU A 38 -18.10 -10.09 -10.76
CA LEU A 38 -17.55 -9.12 -11.69
C LEU A 38 -16.79 -8.05 -10.90
N CYS A 39 -15.55 -7.80 -11.30
CA CYS A 39 -14.69 -6.75 -10.77
C CYS A 39 -14.53 -5.69 -11.85
N LEU A 40 -14.72 -4.43 -11.48
CA LEU A 40 -14.51 -3.28 -12.35
C LEU A 40 -13.43 -2.40 -11.71
N CYS A 41 -12.52 -1.88 -12.52
CA CYS A 41 -11.56 -0.87 -12.11
C CYS A 41 -11.68 0.34 -13.03
N ASP A 42 -12.04 1.48 -12.44
CA ASP A 42 -11.88 2.77 -13.08
C ASP A 42 -10.43 3.20 -12.93
N ALA A 43 -9.69 3.08 -14.03
CA ALA A 43 -8.32 3.52 -14.17
C ALA A 43 -8.27 4.62 -15.23
N VAL A 44 -9.25 5.53 -15.27
CA VAL A 44 -9.18 6.72 -16.14
C VAL A 44 -8.12 7.69 -15.60
N GLU A 45 -8.13 7.91 -14.29
CA GLU A 45 -7.12 8.67 -13.56
C GLU A 45 -6.52 7.82 -12.42
N GLY A 46 -5.20 7.70 -12.41
CA GLY A 46 -4.44 7.15 -11.28
C GLY A 46 -3.82 8.26 -10.44
N MET A 47 -3.34 7.89 -9.25
CA MET A 47 -2.69 8.82 -8.32
C MET A 47 -1.22 8.44 -8.13
N GLU A 48 -0.34 9.16 -8.81
CA GLU A 48 1.12 9.01 -8.71
C GLU A 48 1.63 9.47 -7.34
N GLY A 49 2.81 8.99 -6.95
CA GLY A 49 3.44 9.38 -5.70
C GLY A 49 2.64 8.89 -4.49
N ASN A 50 2.42 9.73 -3.48
CA ASN A 50 1.95 9.27 -2.16
C ASN A 50 0.47 8.83 -2.08
N GLY A 51 -0.21 8.58 -3.20
CA GLY A 51 -1.48 7.85 -3.29
C GLY A 51 -2.61 8.36 -2.38
N PRO A 52 -3.79 7.74 -2.47
CA PRO A 52 -4.90 8.34 -3.21
C PRO A 52 -5.23 9.79 -2.80
N THR A 53 -5.12 10.15 -1.52
CA THR A 53 -5.43 11.50 -1.01
C THR A 53 -4.31 12.53 -1.24
N GLN A 54 -3.04 12.10 -1.36
CA GLN A 54 -1.86 12.99 -1.42
C GLN A 54 -0.95 12.71 -2.63
N GLY A 55 -1.49 12.03 -3.65
CA GLY A 55 -0.80 11.82 -4.91
C GLY A 55 -0.99 12.96 -5.91
N THR A 56 -0.34 12.83 -7.06
CA THR A 56 -0.56 13.69 -8.24
C THR A 56 -1.46 12.94 -9.23
N PRO A 57 -2.56 13.53 -9.72
CA PRO A 57 -3.37 12.89 -10.75
C PRO A 57 -2.56 12.60 -12.02
N ARG A 58 -2.67 11.38 -12.53
CA ARG A 58 -2.06 10.91 -13.78
C ARG A 58 -3.14 10.28 -14.64
N HIS A 59 -3.35 10.83 -15.82
CA HIS A 59 -4.29 10.24 -16.78
C HIS A 59 -3.73 8.93 -17.32
N ILE A 60 -4.52 7.87 -17.23
CA ILE A 60 -4.22 6.52 -17.74
C ILE A 60 -5.19 6.16 -18.88
N GLY A 61 -6.47 6.49 -18.73
CA GLY A 61 -7.48 6.32 -19.77
C GLY A 61 -8.01 4.90 -19.95
N ALA A 62 -8.05 4.08 -18.89
CA ALA A 62 -8.47 2.68 -18.96
C ALA A 62 -9.71 2.37 -18.10
N LEU A 63 -10.57 1.50 -18.60
CA LEU A 63 -11.60 0.82 -17.82
C LEU A 63 -11.36 -0.69 -17.92
N LEU A 64 -11.21 -1.36 -16.77
CA LEU A 64 -10.96 -2.78 -16.72
C LEU A 64 -12.17 -3.52 -16.15
N ALA A 65 -12.42 -4.70 -16.69
CA ALA A 65 -13.42 -5.63 -16.19
C ALA A 65 -12.84 -7.04 -16.15
N SER A 66 -13.09 -7.77 -15.06
CA SER A 66 -12.65 -9.16 -14.92
C SER A 66 -13.55 -9.95 -13.98
N HIS A 67 -13.65 -11.25 -14.20
CA HIS A 67 -14.23 -12.19 -13.24
C HIS A 67 -13.26 -12.57 -12.12
N SER A 68 -12.01 -12.09 -12.17
CA SER A 68 -11.00 -12.33 -11.13
C SER A 68 -10.40 -11.00 -10.67
N PRO A 69 -10.52 -10.64 -9.38
CA PRO A 69 -9.87 -9.44 -8.85
C PRO A 69 -8.35 -9.54 -8.98
N HIS A 70 -7.78 -10.72 -8.78
CA HIS A 70 -6.32 -10.91 -8.82
C HIS A 70 -5.74 -10.75 -10.23
N LYS A 71 -6.43 -11.27 -11.26
CA LYS A 71 -6.00 -11.08 -12.65
C LYS A 71 -6.13 -9.62 -13.07
N MET A 72 -7.18 -8.93 -12.62
CA MET A 72 -7.35 -7.49 -12.85
C MET A 72 -6.24 -6.68 -12.18
N ASP A 73 -5.92 -6.97 -10.92
CA ASP A 73 -4.83 -6.33 -10.19
C ASP A 73 -3.47 -6.56 -10.87
N LEU A 74 -3.24 -7.75 -11.45
CA LEU A 74 -2.02 -8.05 -12.20
C LEU A 74 -1.88 -7.16 -13.45
N VAL A 75 -2.99 -6.90 -14.16
CA VAL A 75 -3.00 -5.97 -15.30
C VAL A 75 -2.77 -4.54 -14.83
N CYS A 76 -3.48 -4.08 -13.79
CA CYS A 76 -3.30 -2.74 -13.23
C CYS A 76 -1.86 -2.49 -12.78
N ALA A 77 -1.23 -3.46 -12.12
CA ALA A 77 0.18 -3.37 -11.70
C ALA A 77 1.12 -3.26 -12.92
N ALA A 78 0.91 -4.10 -13.94
CA ALA A 78 1.71 -4.07 -15.16
C ALA A 78 1.60 -2.72 -15.91
N MET A 79 0.41 -2.11 -15.95
CA MET A 79 0.19 -0.79 -16.58
C MET A 79 1.08 0.31 -16.00
N ILE A 80 1.40 0.24 -14.71
CA ILE A 80 2.23 1.23 -14.01
C ILE A 80 3.65 0.72 -13.73
N GLY A 81 4.07 -0.34 -14.42
CA GLY A 81 5.43 -0.88 -14.33
C GLY A 81 5.74 -1.61 -13.02
N LEU A 82 4.73 -2.09 -12.30
CA LEU A 82 4.90 -2.93 -11.10
C LEU A 82 4.76 -4.42 -11.44
N GLY A 83 5.59 -5.23 -10.81
CA GLY A 83 5.51 -6.68 -10.86
C GLY A 83 4.90 -7.31 -9.61
N ILE A 84 4.80 -8.64 -9.64
CA ILE A 84 4.31 -9.45 -8.51
C ILE A 84 5.16 -9.24 -7.26
N GLY A 85 6.47 -9.01 -7.43
CA GLY A 85 7.38 -8.73 -6.33
C GLY A 85 7.09 -7.41 -5.60
N ASP A 86 6.51 -6.43 -6.30
CA ASP A 86 6.28 -5.09 -5.77
C ASP A 86 4.93 -4.98 -5.03
N VAL A 87 4.00 -5.89 -5.33
CA VAL A 87 2.63 -5.87 -4.81
C VAL A 87 2.36 -7.14 -4.00
N PRO A 88 2.41 -7.07 -2.66
CA PRO A 88 2.27 -8.25 -1.80
C PRO A 88 0.97 -9.06 -1.99
N THR A 89 -0.14 -8.43 -2.41
CA THR A 89 -1.38 -9.14 -2.74
C THR A 89 -1.26 -9.99 -4.00
N LEU A 90 -0.48 -9.54 -5.00
CA LEU A 90 -0.15 -10.36 -6.18
C LEU A 90 0.75 -11.52 -5.80
N GLY A 91 1.73 -11.30 -4.92
CA GLY A 91 2.55 -12.38 -4.36
C GLY A 91 1.69 -13.45 -3.66
N ALA A 92 0.78 -13.03 -2.78
CA ALA A 92 -0.14 -13.95 -2.09
C ALA A 92 -1.13 -14.66 -3.05
N ALA A 93 -1.59 -13.98 -4.09
CA ALA A 93 -2.43 -14.58 -5.13
C ALA A 93 -1.65 -15.62 -5.94
N ARG A 94 -0.37 -15.35 -6.22
CA ARG A 94 0.51 -16.29 -6.91
C ARG A 94 0.78 -17.54 -6.08
N GLU A 95 1.05 -17.40 -4.79
CA GLU A 95 1.26 -18.56 -3.88
C GLU A 95 0.10 -19.57 -3.91
N ARG A 96 -1.07 -19.17 -4.43
CA ARG A 96 -2.31 -19.94 -4.49
C ARG A 96 -2.78 -20.23 -5.92
N ASP A 97 -1.90 -20.04 -6.92
CA ASP A 97 -2.18 -20.28 -8.34
C ASP A 97 -3.38 -19.50 -8.91
N LEU A 98 -3.70 -18.33 -8.34
CA LEU A 98 -4.83 -17.50 -8.78
C LEU A 98 -4.50 -16.61 -10.00
N ILE A 99 -3.22 -16.42 -10.28
CA ILE A 99 -2.69 -15.59 -11.38
C ILE A 99 -1.48 -16.26 -12.04
N PRO A 100 -1.16 -15.93 -13.31
CA PRO A 100 0.05 -16.40 -14.00
C PRO A 100 1.29 -15.52 -13.72
N ASP A 101 2.43 -15.87 -14.35
CA ASP A 101 3.77 -15.23 -14.21
C ASP A 101 3.85 -13.77 -14.62
N SER A 102 3.05 -13.39 -15.60
CA SER A 102 2.99 -12.02 -16.07
C SER A 102 1.60 -11.71 -16.60
N ALA A 103 1.32 -10.42 -16.75
CA ALA A 103 0.11 -9.97 -17.42
C ALA A 103 0.05 -10.47 -18.88
N ASP A 104 1.20 -10.71 -19.53
CA ASP A 104 1.27 -11.21 -20.92
C ASP A 104 0.69 -12.61 -21.09
N ALA A 105 0.67 -13.41 -20.02
CA ALA A 105 0.06 -14.74 -20.02
C ALA A 105 -1.48 -14.70 -19.85
N LEU A 106 -2.08 -13.52 -19.68
CA LEU A 106 -3.52 -13.35 -19.58
C LEU A 106 -4.15 -13.20 -20.96
N CYS A 107 -5.34 -13.78 -21.12
CA CYS A 107 -6.19 -13.49 -22.27
C CYS A 107 -6.88 -12.14 -22.03
N LEU A 108 -6.49 -11.13 -22.81
CA LEU A 108 -7.07 -9.79 -22.77
C LEU A 108 -7.88 -9.54 -24.04
N ASN A 109 -9.06 -8.92 -23.88
CA ASN A 109 -9.91 -8.54 -25.01
C ASN A 109 -9.36 -7.32 -25.77
N THR A 110 -8.34 -6.65 -25.23
CA THR A 110 -7.72 -5.47 -25.81
C THR A 110 -6.22 -5.50 -25.52
N PRO A 111 -5.35 -5.07 -26.45
CA PRO A 111 -3.92 -4.99 -26.20
C PRO A 111 -3.59 -4.10 -25.00
N LEU A 112 -2.64 -4.55 -24.17
CA LEU A 112 -2.20 -3.80 -22.98
C LEU A 112 -1.26 -2.63 -23.32
N ALA A 113 -0.46 -2.78 -24.38
CA ALA A 113 0.63 -1.85 -24.73
C ALA A 113 0.24 -0.35 -24.75
N PRO A 114 -0.93 0.06 -25.27
CA PRO A 114 -1.34 1.48 -25.28
C PRO A 114 -1.56 2.08 -23.88
N PHE A 115 -1.75 1.25 -22.86
CA PHE A 115 -2.07 1.67 -21.49
C PHE A 115 -0.87 1.58 -20.54
N LEU A 116 0.31 1.20 -21.05
CA LEU A 116 1.54 1.17 -20.27
C LEU A 116 2.07 2.59 -20.06
N ILE A 117 2.35 2.94 -18.80
CA ILE A 117 2.89 4.23 -18.41
C ILE A 117 4.32 4.02 -17.88
N ALA A 118 5.28 4.08 -18.79
CA ALA A 118 6.69 3.80 -18.48
C ALA A 118 7.29 4.77 -17.44
N ASP A 119 6.79 5.99 -17.37
CA ASP A 119 7.24 7.06 -16.47
C ASP A 119 6.39 7.20 -15.19
N TYR A 120 5.52 6.22 -14.89
CA TYR A 120 4.63 6.29 -13.73
C TYR A 120 5.43 6.42 -12.43
N GLN A 121 5.15 7.46 -11.64
CA GLN A 121 5.85 7.68 -10.38
C GLN A 121 5.29 6.80 -9.25
N ASN A 122 5.80 5.58 -9.16
CA ASN A 122 5.46 4.65 -8.09
C ASN A 122 5.97 5.11 -6.72
N VAL A 123 5.22 4.81 -5.65
CA VAL A 123 5.77 4.89 -4.29
C VAL A 123 6.88 3.84 -4.20
N ALA A 124 8.12 4.26 -3.96
CA ALA A 124 9.18 3.28 -3.70
C ALA A 124 8.81 2.43 -2.47
N CYS A 125 8.29 1.23 -2.71
CA CYS A 125 7.93 0.26 -1.71
C CYS A 125 9.17 -0.58 -1.46
N GLN A 126 9.94 -0.26 -0.42
CA GLN A 126 11.01 -1.14 0.04
C GLN A 126 10.42 -2.32 0.81
N SER A 127 9.74 -3.21 0.10
CA SER A 127 9.53 -4.58 0.52
C SER A 127 10.06 -5.44 -0.61
N MET A 128 11.21 -6.10 -0.41
CA MET A 128 11.64 -7.38 -1.02
C MET A 128 13.18 -7.53 -1.04
N LEU A 129 13.98 -6.46 -1.06
CA LEU A 129 15.45 -6.60 -1.15
C LEU A 129 16.13 -7.17 0.10
N PHE A 130 15.44 -7.22 1.25
CA PHE A 130 16.03 -7.61 2.53
C PHE A 130 15.66 -9.01 3.03
N ASP A 131 15.26 -9.93 2.14
CA ASP A 131 14.81 -11.27 2.56
C ASP A 131 15.74 -12.46 2.21
N ARG A 132 17.02 -12.27 1.85
CA ARG A 132 17.85 -13.46 1.53
C ARG A 132 19.26 -13.61 2.11
N LYS A 133 19.89 -12.65 2.78
CA LYS A 133 21.33 -12.85 3.14
C LYS A 133 21.87 -12.52 4.53
N SER A 134 21.09 -12.04 5.51
CA SER A 134 21.64 -12.01 6.88
C SER A 134 20.58 -11.84 7.97
N LYS A 135 20.32 -12.91 8.74
CA LYS A 135 19.50 -12.88 9.95
C LYS A 135 20.10 -12.02 11.08
N LEU A 136 21.38 -11.65 11.01
CA LEU A 136 22.09 -10.97 12.11
C LEU A 136 22.18 -9.44 11.94
N PHE A 137 22.53 -8.93 10.76
CA PHE A 137 22.51 -7.49 10.46
C PHE A 137 21.11 -6.95 10.12
N GLY A 138 20.13 -7.83 9.90
CA GLY A 138 18.80 -7.48 9.42
C GLY A 138 17.99 -6.60 10.37
N LYS A 139 18.11 -6.74 11.70
CA LYS A 139 17.29 -5.95 12.65
C LYS A 139 17.72 -4.48 12.72
N ILE A 140 19.03 -4.22 12.78
CA ILE A 140 19.59 -2.86 12.84
C ILE A 140 19.40 -2.17 11.49
N ALA A 141 19.71 -2.85 10.39
CA ALA A 141 19.49 -2.33 9.04
C ALA A 141 18.00 -2.02 8.80
N LYS A 142 17.09 -2.93 9.18
CA LYS A 142 15.64 -2.69 9.08
C LYS A 142 15.22 -1.49 9.90
N ALA A 143 15.68 -1.34 11.14
CA ALA A 143 15.35 -0.17 11.97
C ALA A 143 15.86 1.15 11.38
N ALA A 144 17.08 1.15 10.82
CA ALA A 144 17.72 2.32 10.23
C ALA A 144 17.15 2.71 8.85
N LEU A 145 16.59 1.76 8.10
CA LEU A 145 16.06 1.98 6.75
C LEU A 145 14.54 2.13 6.71
N SER A 146 13.84 1.70 7.76
CA SER A 146 12.37 1.72 7.77
C SER A 146 11.80 3.14 7.67
N SER A 147 10.90 3.31 6.71
CA SER A 147 9.99 4.45 6.67
C SER A 147 9.13 4.53 7.93
N ARG A 148 8.86 5.75 8.39
CA ARG A 148 8.04 6.01 9.59
C ARG A 148 7.12 7.21 9.38
N PRO A 149 5.89 7.22 9.95
CA PRO A 149 5.04 8.40 9.89
C PRO A 149 5.66 9.53 10.71
N ALA A 150 5.64 10.76 10.22
CA ALA A 150 6.16 11.94 10.91
C ALA A 150 5.24 13.14 10.72
N LEU A 151 5.18 14.00 11.74
CA LEU A 151 4.37 15.22 11.72
C LEU A 151 5.14 16.36 11.05
N HIS A 152 4.52 16.96 10.03
CA HIS A 152 4.90 18.25 9.48
C HIS A 152 4.13 19.36 10.19
N LYS A 153 4.74 19.95 11.23
CA LYS A 153 4.07 20.83 12.19
C LYS A 153 3.37 22.03 11.55
N SER A 154 3.98 22.67 10.56
CA SER A 154 3.42 23.87 9.91
C SER A 154 2.13 23.60 9.13
N THR A 155 1.85 22.36 8.77
CA THR A 155 0.62 21.97 8.06
C THR A 155 -0.46 21.43 9.02
N CYS A 156 -0.09 21.14 10.26
CA CYS A 156 -1.00 20.52 11.22
C CYS A 156 -1.97 21.54 11.83
N VAL A 157 -3.27 21.25 11.72
CA VAL A 157 -4.34 22.06 12.34
C VAL A 157 -4.79 21.52 13.71
N GLY A 158 -4.16 20.45 14.20
CA GLY A 158 -4.44 19.89 15.52
C GLY A 158 -5.80 19.20 15.69
N CYS A 159 -6.43 18.72 14.61
CA CYS A 159 -7.78 18.12 14.65
C CYS A 159 -7.89 16.77 15.42
N GLY A 160 -6.75 16.14 15.75
CA GLY A 160 -6.69 14.89 16.50
C GLY A 160 -7.18 13.64 15.75
N LEU A 161 -7.54 13.73 14.48
CA LEU A 161 -8.05 12.58 13.71
C LEU A 161 -7.05 11.42 13.68
N CYS A 162 -5.77 11.72 13.43
CA CYS A 162 -4.70 10.70 13.44
C CYS A 162 -4.61 9.92 14.76
N ALA A 163 -4.89 10.55 15.90
CA ALA A 163 -4.94 9.87 17.18
C ALA A 163 -6.15 8.94 17.29
N ARG A 164 -7.34 9.41 16.86
CA ARG A 164 -8.58 8.63 16.89
C ARG A 164 -8.55 7.40 15.97
N ILE A 165 -7.93 7.50 14.80
CA ILE A 165 -7.87 6.38 13.83
C ILE A 165 -6.70 5.41 14.07
N CYS A 166 -5.77 5.71 14.99
CA CYS A 166 -4.62 4.83 15.18
C CYS A 166 -5.05 3.51 15.83
N PRO A 167 -4.99 2.35 15.13
CA PRO A 167 -5.50 1.10 15.68
C PRO A 167 -4.63 0.58 16.84
N ALA A 168 -3.35 0.93 16.85
CA ALA A 168 -2.42 0.58 17.92
C ALA A 168 -2.49 1.56 19.11
N ASN A 169 -3.35 2.58 19.09
CA ASN A 169 -3.40 3.65 20.08
C ASN A 169 -2.02 4.31 20.35
N ALA A 170 -1.18 4.35 19.32
CA ALA A 170 0.22 4.80 19.42
C ALA A 170 0.37 6.33 19.36
N ILE A 171 -0.71 7.10 19.26
CA ILE A 171 -0.66 8.55 19.07
C ILE A 171 -1.45 9.24 20.18
N ARG A 172 -0.79 10.14 20.92
CA ARG A 172 -1.43 11.01 21.92
C ARG A 172 -1.36 12.45 21.45
N MET A 173 -2.42 13.22 21.71
CA MET A 173 -2.41 14.66 21.45
C MET A 173 -1.76 15.38 22.64
N HIS A 174 -0.72 16.16 22.37
CA HIS A 174 -0.11 17.05 23.36
C HIS A 174 -0.21 18.50 22.87
N LYS A 175 -1.00 19.31 23.57
CA LYS A 175 -1.49 20.61 23.08
C LYS A 175 -2.16 20.42 21.70
N LYS A 176 -1.65 21.09 20.66
CA LYS A 176 -2.16 20.97 19.28
C LYS A 176 -1.45 19.92 18.42
N ASN A 177 -0.43 19.23 18.94
CA ASN A 177 0.42 18.35 18.13
C ASN A 177 0.21 16.86 18.48
N PRO A 178 0.08 15.97 17.48
CA PRO A 178 0.15 14.53 17.72
C PRO A 178 1.59 14.10 18.05
N VAL A 179 1.73 13.30 19.09
CA VAL A 179 2.98 12.67 19.53
C VAL A 179 2.83 11.16 19.34
N ILE A 180 3.72 10.57 18.53
CA ILE A 180 3.70 9.15 18.19
C ILE A 180 4.65 8.39 19.12
N ASP A 181 4.11 7.44 19.89
CA ASP A 181 4.89 6.42 20.58
C ASP A 181 5.47 5.43 19.55
N ARG A 182 6.80 5.47 19.39
CA ARG A 182 7.51 4.64 18.40
C ARG A 182 7.66 3.18 18.81
N ARG A 183 7.46 2.86 20.08
CA ARG A 183 7.51 1.48 20.58
C ARG A 183 6.20 0.74 20.28
N VAL A 184 5.09 1.48 20.26
CA VAL A 184 3.74 0.94 20.01
C VAL A 184 3.35 1.03 18.54
N CYS A 185 3.86 2.02 17.80
CA CYS A 185 3.51 2.23 16.40
C CYS A 185 3.89 1.06 15.48
N ILE A 186 2.87 0.37 14.94
CA ILE A 186 3.02 -0.72 13.96
C ILE A 186 3.30 -0.25 12.52
N ARG A 187 3.37 1.07 12.29
CA ARG A 187 3.66 1.68 10.98
C ARG A 187 2.67 1.28 9.88
N CYS A 188 1.38 1.18 10.21
CA CYS A 188 0.30 0.95 9.24
C CYS A 188 -0.03 2.18 8.37
N PHE A 189 0.54 3.35 8.66
CA PHE A 189 0.32 4.61 7.95
C PHE A 189 -1.14 5.13 7.86
N CYS A 190 -2.11 4.55 8.57
CA CYS A 190 -3.49 5.11 8.63
C CYS A 190 -3.50 6.59 9.05
N CYS A 191 -2.58 7.02 9.91
CA CYS A 191 -2.48 8.42 10.30
C CYS A 191 -2.08 9.37 9.17
N GLN A 192 -1.34 8.88 8.16
CA GLN A 192 -0.98 9.63 6.96
C GLN A 192 -2.14 9.63 5.97
N GLU A 193 -2.73 8.47 5.71
CA GLU A 193 -3.85 8.32 4.76
C GLU A 193 -5.03 9.24 5.14
N PHE A 194 -5.47 9.18 6.39
CA PHE A 194 -6.65 9.91 6.84
C PHE A 194 -6.34 11.35 7.29
N CYS A 195 -5.15 11.89 7.03
CA CYS A 195 -4.84 13.26 7.43
C CYS A 195 -5.44 14.26 6.41
N PRO A 196 -6.47 15.05 6.78
CA PRO A 196 -7.18 15.92 5.81
C PRO A 196 -6.34 17.10 5.33
N LYS A 197 -5.19 17.34 5.96
CA LYS A 197 -4.25 18.41 5.60
C LYS A 197 -2.92 17.88 5.09
N GLY A 198 -2.74 16.55 4.99
CA GLY A 198 -1.45 15.97 4.60
C GLY A 198 -0.29 16.32 5.55
N ALA A 199 -0.61 16.60 6.81
CA ALA A 199 0.38 16.96 7.83
C ALA A 199 1.15 15.74 8.37
N MET A 200 0.58 14.55 8.26
CA MET A 200 1.24 13.29 8.60
C MET A 200 1.89 12.74 7.32
N ARG A 201 3.22 12.65 7.27
CA ARG A 201 4.00 12.28 6.07
C ARG A 201 4.87 11.06 6.31
N VAL A 202 5.25 10.39 5.23
CA VAL A 202 6.24 9.31 5.27
C VAL A 202 7.64 9.92 5.37
N HIS A 203 8.32 9.69 6.49
CA HIS A 203 9.71 10.07 6.66
C HIS A 203 10.61 8.88 6.37
N ARG A 204 11.41 9.01 5.30
CA ARG A 204 12.50 8.09 4.99
C ARG A 204 13.82 8.57 5.62
N PRO A 205 14.52 7.73 6.38
CA PRO A 205 15.87 8.01 6.87
C PRO A 205 16.82 8.34 5.71
N LEU A 206 17.84 9.18 5.96
CA LEU A 206 18.79 9.61 4.91
C LEU A 206 19.51 8.43 4.25
N VAL A 207 19.91 7.43 5.05
CA VAL A 207 20.54 6.20 4.56
C VAL A 207 19.65 5.48 3.55
N ALA A 208 18.33 5.42 3.81
CA ALA A 208 17.38 4.82 2.88
C ALA A 208 17.19 5.65 1.61
N ARG A 209 17.44 6.96 1.62
CA ARG A 209 17.38 7.79 0.40
C ARG A 209 18.60 7.57 -0.48
N LEU A 210 19.78 7.44 0.11
CA LEU A 210 21.04 7.25 -0.60
C LEU A 210 21.19 5.88 -1.27
N ILE A 211 20.46 4.86 -0.79
CA ILE A 211 20.48 3.51 -1.37
C ILE A 211 19.52 3.36 -2.56
N ASN A 212 18.55 4.28 -2.71
CA ASN A 212 17.52 4.22 -3.77
C ASN A 212 17.72 5.27 -4.88
N HIS A 213 18.92 5.86 -4.98
CA HIS A 213 19.38 6.68 -6.10
C HIS A 213 20.58 5.97 -6.74
#